data_AF-A0A8T4FEZ6-F1
#
_entry.id   AF-A0A8T4FEZ6-F1
#
_cell.length_a   1.000
_cell.length_b   1.000
_cell.length_c   1.000
_cell.angle_alpha   90.00
_cell.angle_beta   90.00
_cell.angle_gamma   90.00
#
_symmetry.space_group_name_H-M   'P 1'
#
loop_
_entity.id
_entity.type
_entity.pdbx_description
1 polymer ?
#
loop_
_entity_poly.entity_id
_entity_poly.type
_entity_poly.pdbx_seq_one_letter_code
_entity_poly.pdbx_strand_id
1 'polypeptide(L)'
;NGRIVQIRPHHDLQATARRQAATDPVWQADYRRWRPPVERAIAWIVARGNRRLRYIGTIKNNAWLHTRTAALNLRTLINLGLTRTDDSWTLDPGFTQTTSAGSIPRATRTRSSVVF
;
A
#
# COMPACT_ATOMS: atom_id res chain seq x y z
N ASN A 1 -11.88 -26.22 -25.31
CA ASN A 1 -12.38 -25.93 -23.94
C ASN A 1 -12.56 -24.45 -23.73
N GLY A 2 -13.75 -23.90 -24.02
CA GLY A 2 -14.07 -22.49 -23.81
C GLY A 2 -14.44 -22.22 -22.34
N ARG A 3 -13.97 -21.09 -21.78
CA ARG A 3 -14.44 -20.59 -20.48
C ARG A 3 -15.64 -19.66 -20.71
N ILE A 4 -16.74 -19.92 -20.01
CA ILE A 4 -17.90 -19.03 -20.00
C ILE A 4 -17.63 -17.90 -19.00
N VAL A 5 -17.70 -16.64 -19.45
CA VAL A 5 -17.60 -15.46 -18.59
C VAL A 5 -19.00 -14.87 -18.47
N GLN A 6 -19.57 -14.91 -17.26
CA GLN A 6 -20.85 -14.26 -16.97
C GLN A 6 -20.62 -12.83 -16.49
N ILE A 7 -21.15 -11.87 -17.24
CA ILE A 7 -21.14 -10.45 -16.85
C ILE A 7 -22.40 -10.18 -16.03
N ARG A 8 -22.22 -9.62 -14.82
CA ARG A 8 -23.34 -9.32 -13.91
C ARG A 8 -24.14 -8.10 -14.44
N PRO A 9 -25.46 -8.01 -14.20
CA PRO A 9 -26.31 -6.94 -14.73
C PRO A 9 -25.83 -5.50 -14.48
N HIS A 10 -25.16 -5.26 -13.35
CA HIS A 10 -24.71 -3.92 -12.95
C HIS A 10 -23.23 -3.64 -13.27
N HIS A 11 -22.61 -4.42 -14.16
CA HIS A 11 -21.19 -4.29 -14.48
C HIS A 11 -20.83 -2.87 -14.94
N ASP A 12 -21.64 -2.29 -15.83
CA ASP A 12 -21.35 -1.00 -16.46
C ASP A 12 -21.50 0.17 -15.48
N LEU A 13 -22.47 0.07 -14.55
CA LEU A 13 -22.61 1.01 -13.44
C LEU A 13 -21.36 0.97 -12.56
N GLN A 14 -20.87 -0.22 -12.19
CA GLN A 14 -19.65 -0.34 -11.39
C GLN A 14 -18.40 0.15 -12.14
N ALA A 15 -18.30 -0.11 -13.45
CA ALA A 15 -17.20 0.38 -14.27
C ALA A 15 -17.20 1.92 -14.35
N THR A 16 -18.37 2.53 -14.48
CA THR A 16 -18.54 3.99 -14.50
C THR A 16 -18.21 4.60 -13.14
N ALA A 17 -18.70 4.03 -12.04
CA ALA A 17 -18.35 4.48 -10.70
C ALA A 17 -16.83 4.42 -10.44
N ARG A 18 -16.14 3.35 -10.90
CA ARG A 18 -14.68 3.24 -10.79
C ARG A 18 -13.94 4.31 -11.59
N ARG A 19 -14.44 4.67 -12.78
CA ARG A 19 -13.87 5.75 -13.61
C ARG A 19 -14.04 7.11 -12.93
N GLN A 20 -15.23 7.42 -12.43
CA GLN A 20 -15.51 8.66 -11.70
C GLN A 20 -14.63 8.78 -10.45
N ALA A 21 -14.58 7.73 -9.63
CA ALA A 21 -13.73 7.66 -8.44
C ALA A 21 -12.23 7.87 -8.76
N ALA A 22 -11.77 7.46 -9.95
CA ALA A 22 -10.38 7.65 -10.38
C ALA A 22 -10.05 9.11 -10.74
N THR A 23 -11.06 9.95 -11.05
CA THR A 23 -10.87 11.35 -11.45
C THR A 23 -11.36 12.36 -10.42
N ASP A 24 -12.16 11.96 -9.43
CA ASP A 24 -12.70 12.84 -8.39
C ASP A 24 -11.73 12.97 -7.20
N PRO A 25 -11.06 14.13 -7.02
CA PRO A 25 -10.09 14.32 -5.94
C PRO A 25 -10.74 14.39 -4.55
N VAL A 26 -11.97 14.89 -4.43
CA VAL A 26 -12.69 15.00 -3.15
C VAL A 26 -13.06 13.61 -2.66
N TRP A 27 -13.68 12.81 -3.54
CA TRP A 27 -14.00 11.42 -3.24
C TRP A 27 -12.75 10.63 -2.83
N GLN A 28 -11.63 10.82 -3.54
CA GLN A 28 -10.41 10.11 -3.20
C GLN A 28 -9.80 10.55 -1.86
N ALA A 29 -9.92 11.82 -1.49
CA ALA A 29 -9.46 12.32 -0.20
C ALA A 29 -10.28 11.70 0.94
N ASP A 30 -11.61 11.73 0.81
CA ASP A 30 -12.53 11.13 1.78
C ASP A 30 -12.32 9.63 1.90
N TYR A 31 -12.22 8.93 0.77
CA TYR A 31 -11.93 7.49 0.76
C TYR A 31 -10.61 7.19 1.46
N ARG A 32 -9.52 7.94 1.20
CA ARG A 32 -8.22 7.71 1.86
C ARG A 32 -8.26 8.00 3.36
N ARG A 33 -9.06 8.98 3.79
CA ARG A 33 -9.26 9.35 5.20
C ARG A 33 -9.96 8.23 5.97
N TRP A 34 -11.09 7.75 5.45
CA TRP A 34 -11.96 6.80 6.15
C TRP A 34 -11.73 5.33 5.77
N ARG A 35 -10.73 5.04 4.93
CA ARG A 35 -10.44 3.68 4.48
C ARG A 35 -10.25 2.71 5.67
N PRO A 36 -10.91 1.54 5.68
CA PRO A 36 -10.67 0.48 6.65
C PRO A 36 -9.23 -0.06 6.58
N PRO A 37 -8.70 -0.65 7.67
CA PRO A 37 -7.33 -1.20 7.71
C PRO A 37 -7.03 -2.22 6.60
N VAL A 38 -7.94 -3.16 6.36
CA VAL A 38 -7.77 -4.21 5.34
C VAL A 38 -7.63 -3.64 3.93
N GLU A 39 -8.47 -2.69 3.56
CA GLU A 39 -8.39 -2.02 2.25
C GLU A 39 -7.13 -1.17 2.13
N ARG A 40 -6.68 -0.58 3.25
CA ARG A 40 -5.43 0.20 3.28
C ARG A 40 -4.23 -0.71 2.99
N ALA A 41 -4.16 -1.87 3.63
CA ALA A 41 -3.13 -2.87 3.36
C ALA A 41 -3.14 -3.33 1.89
N ILE A 42 -4.32 -3.69 1.36
CA ILE A 42 -4.48 -4.08 -0.05
C ILE A 42 -3.95 -2.99 -0.99
N ALA A 43 -4.30 -1.72 -0.74
CA ALA A 43 -3.88 -0.63 -1.59
C ALA A 43 -2.36 -0.40 -1.60
N TRP A 44 -1.68 -0.59 -0.45
CA TRP A 44 -0.22 -0.54 -0.38
C TRP A 44 0.42 -1.68 -1.16
N ILE A 45 -0.11 -2.90 -1.02
CA ILE A 45 0.37 -4.07 -1.74
C ILE A 45 0.25 -3.85 -3.25
N VAL A 46 -0.90 -3.40 -3.75
CA VAL A 46 -1.13 -3.27 -5.20
C VAL A 46 -0.59 -1.97 -5.82
N ALA A 47 -0.05 -1.06 -5.01
CA ALA A 47 0.50 0.21 -5.48
C ALA A 47 1.61 0.02 -6.53
N ARG A 48 1.83 1.05 -7.37
CA ARG A 48 2.87 1.07 -8.42
C ARG A 48 2.77 -0.11 -9.42
N GLY A 49 1.56 -0.41 -9.88
CA GLY A 49 1.32 -1.39 -10.96
C GLY A 49 1.22 -2.86 -10.51
N ASN A 50 1.20 -3.16 -9.22
CA ASN A 50 1.24 -4.53 -8.69
C ASN A 50 -0.15 -5.16 -8.51
N ARG A 51 -1.09 -4.84 -9.41
CA ARG A 51 -2.46 -5.40 -9.41
C ARG A 51 -2.57 -6.74 -10.13
N ARG A 52 -1.54 -7.14 -10.89
CA ARG A 52 -1.52 -8.38 -11.67
C ARG A 52 -0.60 -9.39 -10.99
N LEU A 53 -1.06 -10.63 -10.92
CA LEU A 53 -0.27 -11.75 -10.45
C LEU A 53 0.81 -12.10 -11.48
N ARG A 54 2.02 -12.41 -11.01
CA ARG A 54 3.18 -12.62 -11.88
C ARG A 54 3.27 -14.05 -12.42
N TYR A 55 2.73 -15.02 -11.68
CA TYR A 55 2.88 -16.44 -11.98
C TYR A 55 1.53 -17.09 -12.31
N ILE A 56 1.58 -18.29 -12.91
CA ILE A 56 0.42 -19.17 -13.01
C ILE A 56 0.38 -20.04 -11.74
N GLY A 57 -0.80 -20.20 -11.17
CA GLY A 57 -1.05 -21.01 -9.97
C GLY A 57 -0.96 -20.23 -8.65
N THR A 58 -1.61 -20.75 -7.62
CA THR A 58 -1.77 -20.07 -6.33
C THR A 58 -0.50 -20.07 -5.50
N ILE A 59 0.24 -21.19 -5.46
CA ILE A 59 1.42 -21.36 -4.59
C ILE A 59 2.51 -20.32 -4.89
N LYS A 60 2.92 -20.20 -6.17
CA LYS A 60 3.97 -19.26 -6.59
C LYS A 60 3.56 -17.80 -6.34
N ASN A 61 2.29 -17.49 -6.56
CA ASN A 61 1.77 -16.15 -6.30
C ASN A 61 1.64 -15.84 -4.81
N ASN A 62 1.32 -16.83 -3.97
CA ASN A 62 1.31 -16.66 -2.53
C ASN A 62 2.71 -16.33 -2.01
N ALA A 63 3.72 -17.11 -2.42
CA ALA A 63 5.11 -16.83 -2.08
C ALA A 63 5.54 -15.42 -2.51
N TRP A 64 5.23 -15.03 -3.74
CA TRP A 64 5.49 -13.67 -4.24
C TRP A 64 4.83 -12.57 -3.40
N LEU A 65 3.57 -12.78 -3.00
CA LEU A 65 2.82 -11.83 -2.19
C LEU A 65 3.43 -11.67 -0.79
N HIS A 66 3.88 -12.76 -0.17
CA HIS A 66 4.58 -12.73 1.11
C HIS A 66 5.89 -11.96 1.01
N THR A 67 6.74 -12.26 0.02
CA THR A 67 8.01 -11.55 -0.18
C THR A 67 7.79 -10.05 -0.40
N ARG A 68 6.78 -9.68 -1.20
CA ARG A 68 6.45 -8.27 -1.44
C ARG A 68 5.98 -7.56 -0.17
N THR A 69 5.10 -8.19 0.59
CA THR A 69 4.59 -7.64 1.85
C THR A 69 5.72 -7.45 2.85
N ALA A 70 6.63 -8.42 2.96
CA ALA A 70 7.83 -8.31 3.80
C ALA A 70 8.72 -7.13 3.38
N ALA A 71 8.95 -6.93 2.09
CA ALA A 71 9.74 -5.81 1.58
C ALA A 71 9.08 -4.44 1.86
N LEU A 72 7.75 -4.34 1.75
CA LEU A 72 7.01 -3.11 2.10
C LEU A 72 7.06 -2.82 3.60
N ASN A 73 6.94 -3.86 4.44
CA ASN A 73 7.08 -3.73 5.89
C ASN A 73 8.49 -3.27 6.25
N LEU A 74 9.53 -3.90 5.70
CA LEU A 74 10.92 -3.51 5.90
C LEU A 74 11.18 -2.06 5.48
N ARG A 75 10.73 -1.65 4.29
CA ARG A 75 10.83 -0.25 3.84
C ARG A 75 10.15 0.71 4.81
N THR A 76 8.97 0.33 5.32
CA THR A 76 8.26 1.15 6.29
C THR A 76 9.07 1.27 7.57
N LEU A 77 9.52 0.16 8.14
CA LEU A 77 10.34 0.12 9.34
C LEU A 77 11.64 0.94 9.20
N ILE A 78 12.34 0.85 8.07
CA ILE A 78 13.52 1.69 7.78
C ILE A 78 13.17 3.18 7.83
N ASN A 79 12.04 3.59 7.25
CA ASN A 79 11.58 4.99 7.35
C ASN A 79 11.08 5.37 8.76
N LEU A 80 10.81 4.38 9.62
CA LEU A 80 10.49 4.59 11.03
C LEU A 80 11.74 4.58 11.93
N GLY A 81 12.94 4.36 11.39
CA GLY A 81 14.18 4.33 12.17
C GLY A 81 14.69 2.93 12.51
N LEU A 82 14.32 1.91 11.72
CA LEU A 82 14.88 0.57 11.90
C LEU A 82 16.39 0.59 11.72
N THR A 83 17.11 0.23 12.79
CA THR A 83 18.56 0.11 12.84
C THR A 83 18.95 -1.25 13.41
N ARG A 84 20.22 -1.63 13.22
CA ARG A 84 20.79 -2.88 13.75
C ARG A 84 21.87 -2.55 14.76
N THR A 85 21.73 -3.07 15.99
CA THR A 85 22.68 -2.89 17.10
C THR A 85 22.99 -4.25 17.68
N ASP A 86 24.28 -4.63 17.74
CA ASP A 86 24.75 -5.88 18.35
C ASP A 86 23.90 -7.11 17.97
N ASP A 87 23.76 -7.32 16.66
CA ASP A 87 22.93 -8.36 16.03
C ASP A 87 21.40 -8.31 16.27
N SER A 88 20.91 -7.34 17.04
CA SER A 88 19.48 -7.08 17.24
C SER A 88 18.93 -6.00 16.31
N TRP A 89 17.64 -6.06 16.02
CA TRP A 89 16.92 -5.03 15.27
C TRP A 89 16.12 -4.15 16.22
N THR A 90 16.34 -2.84 16.17
CA THR A 90 15.68 -1.86 17.04
C THR A 90 15.08 -0.74 16.21
N LEU A 91 14.01 -0.12 16.71
CA LEU A 91 13.45 1.10 16.13
C LEU A 91 13.95 2.28 16.95
N ASP A 92 14.63 3.24 16.30
CA ASP A 92 15.00 4.51 16.93
C ASP A 92 13.78 5.47 16.93
N PRO A 93 13.15 5.73 18.08
CA PRO A 93 11.99 6.62 18.17
C PRO A 93 12.34 8.08 17.85
N GLY A 94 13.61 8.47 17.95
CA GLY A 94 14.13 9.79 17.61
C GLY A 94 14.50 9.95 16.14
N PHE A 95 14.41 8.88 15.33
CA PHE A 95 14.85 8.91 13.94
C PHE A 95 14.10 9.93 13.12
N THR A 96 14.80 10.99 12.73
CA THR A 96 14.34 11.95 11.73
C THR A 96 15.14 11.70 10.46
N GLN A 97 14.47 11.32 9.38
CA GLN A 97 15.13 11.15 8.10
C GLN A 97 15.65 12.52 7.64
N THR A 98 16.95 12.76 7.79
CA THR A 98 17.63 13.94 7.21
C THR A 98 17.53 13.81 5.70
N THR A 99 16.46 14.37 5.15
CA THR A 99 16.33 14.50 3.71
C THR A 99 17.33 15.58 3.31
N SER A 100 18.52 15.19 2.87
CA SER A 100 19.40 16.12 2.16
C SER A 100 18.71 16.47 0.84
N ALA A 101 17.86 17.49 0.90
CA ALA A 101 17.25 18.07 -0.28
C ALA A 101 17.46 19.57 -0.21
N GLY A 102 18.02 20.10 -1.30
CA GLY A 102 17.64 21.43 -1.74
C GLY A 102 16.11 21.53 -1.66
N SER A 103 15.69 22.28 -0.64
CA SER A 103 14.41 22.95 -0.40
C SER A 103 13.17 22.42 -1.14
N ILE A 104 12.45 21.47 -0.53
CA ILE A 104 10.97 21.52 -0.43
C ILE A 104 10.57 20.94 0.94
N PRO A 105 10.01 21.73 1.88
CA PRO A 105 9.57 21.22 3.17
C PRO A 105 8.32 20.36 3.00
N ARG A 106 8.43 19.06 3.30
CA ARG A 106 7.27 18.19 3.50
C ARG A 106 6.77 18.41 4.93
N ALA A 107 5.53 18.90 5.06
CA ALA A 107 4.89 19.14 6.35
C ALA A 107 5.07 17.96 7.32
N THR A 108 5.67 18.25 8.48
CA THR A 108 5.79 17.35 9.63
C THR A 108 4.39 16.95 10.08
N ARG A 109 3.99 15.72 9.75
CA ARG A 109 2.80 15.11 10.34
C ARG A 109 3.21 14.55 11.70
N THR A 110 2.80 15.23 12.76
CA THR A 110 2.83 14.73 14.15
C THR A 110 2.30 13.30 14.17
N ARG A 111 3.17 12.35 14.53
CA ARG A 111 2.84 10.93 14.60
C ARG A 111 1.97 10.70 15.84
N SER A 112 0.67 10.52 15.66
CA SER A 112 -0.12 9.73 16.60
C SER A 112 0.26 8.27 16.41
N SER A 113 0.81 7.67 17.46
CA SER A 113 1.06 6.23 17.56
C SER A 113 -0.21 5.45 17.24
N VAL A 114 -0.20 4.70 16.14
CA VAL A 114 -1.17 3.64 15.88
C VAL A 114 -0.39 2.35 16.01
N VAL A 115 -0.61 1.67 17.12
CA VAL A 115 -0.19 0.28 17.36
C VAL A 115 -1.04 -0.61 16.45
N PHE A 116 -0.40 -1.60 15.82
CA PHE A 116 -1.03 -2.57 14.94
C PHE A 116 -1.85 -3.61 15.71
#